data_AF-A0A0T6A6U7-F1
#
_entry.id   AF-A0A0T6A6U7-F1
#
_cell.length_a   1.000
_cell.length_b   1.000
_cell.length_c   1.000
_cell.angle_alpha   90.00
_cell.angle_beta   90.00
_cell.angle_gamma   90.00
#
_symmetry.space_group_name_H-M   'P 1'
#
loop_
_entity.id
_entity.type
_entity.pdbx_description
1 polymer ?
#
loop_
_entity_poly.entity_id
_entity_poly.type
_entity_poly.pdbx_seq_one_letter_code
_entity_poly.pdbx_strand_id
1 'polypeptide(L)'
;MGKHRNRVAPSKHKGYGTWLIGALIGIVGTVFVVAWLGQSPAPVGTPDPPAVSSGLSSAPAVPAVARRETRPTLDPARFVGKATLAHQVAREIPDVLDQLYCYCYCDKHLGHKSLLSCYTDGHAAT
;
A
#
# COMPACT_ATOMS: atom_id res chain seq x y z
N MET A 1 -1.87 -20.79 -71.06
CA MET A 1 -2.13 -20.01 -69.83
C MET A 1 -0.82 -19.78 -69.08
N GLY A 2 -0.30 -18.55 -69.09
CA GLY A 2 1.02 -18.20 -68.57
C GLY A 2 1.07 -18.12 -67.04
N LYS A 3 2.11 -18.70 -66.45
CA LYS A 3 2.37 -18.65 -65.00
C LYS A 3 3.14 -17.36 -64.70
N HIS A 4 2.42 -16.32 -64.28
CA HIS A 4 3.02 -15.07 -63.80
C HIS A 4 3.94 -15.37 -62.60
N ARG A 5 5.24 -15.14 -62.77
CA ARG A 5 6.24 -15.21 -61.69
C ARG A 5 6.35 -13.82 -61.06
N ASN A 6 5.82 -13.65 -59.87
CA ASN A 6 6.05 -12.46 -59.06
C ASN A 6 7.50 -12.48 -58.54
N ARG A 7 8.35 -11.61 -59.08
CA ARG A 7 9.67 -11.30 -58.48
C ARG A 7 9.45 -10.31 -57.33
N VAL A 8 9.63 -10.76 -56.10
CA VAL A 8 9.76 -9.87 -54.94
C VAL A 8 11.20 -9.37 -54.90
N ALA A 9 11.40 -8.05 -54.93
CA ALA A 9 12.71 -7.42 -54.80
C ALA A 9 13.18 -7.47 -53.33
N PRO A 10 14.48 -7.66 -53.04
CA PRO A 10 14.96 -7.64 -51.66
C PRO A 10 14.92 -6.23 -51.09
N SER A 11 14.24 -6.04 -49.95
CA SER A 11 14.30 -4.79 -49.20
C SER A 11 15.67 -4.65 -48.53
N LYS A 12 16.45 -3.65 -48.96
CA LYS A 12 17.68 -3.25 -48.28
C LYS A 12 17.31 -2.61 -46.94
N HIS A 13 17.26 -3.39 -45.87
CA HIS A 13 17.26 -2.83 -44.52
C HIS A 13 18.66 -2.25 -44.26
N LYS A 14 18.85 -0.95 -44.56
CA LYS A 14 20.06 -0.23 -44.18
C LYS A 14 20.07 -0.17 -42.65
N GLY A 15 21.16 -0.63 -42.02
CA GLY A 15 21.36 -0.78 -40.56
C GLY A 15 21.28 0.50 -39.71
N TYR A 16 20.57 1.52 -40.17
CA TYR A 16 20.31 2.76 -39.46
C TYR A 16 19.22 2.56 -38.39
N GLY A 17 18.24 1.68 -38.63
CA GLY A 17 17.15 1.41 -37.68
C GLY A 17 17.61 0.76 -36.37
N THR A 18 18.53 -0.20 -36.43
CA THR A 18 19.13 -0.82 -35.23
C THR A 18 20.04 0.15 -34.47
N TRP A 19 20.71 1.07 -35.19
CA TRP A 19 21.53 2.10 -34.57
C TRP A 19 20.69 3.16 -33.84
N LEU A 20 19.55 3.56 -34.42
CA LEU A 20 18.61 4.49 -33.79
C LEU A 20 17.95 3.89 -32.54
N ILE A 21 17.59 2.61 -32.55
CA ILE A 21 17.02 1.93 -31.38
C ILE A 21 18.05 1.84 -30.26
N GLY A 22 19.31 1.48 -30.57
CA GLY A 22 20.40 1.47 -29.59
C GLY A 22 20.66 2.85 -28.99
N ALA A 23 20.64 3.90 -29.82
CA ALA A 23 20.79 5.28 -29.36
C ALA A 23 19.65 5.72 -28.43
N LEU A 24 18.39 5.39 -28.77
CA LEU A 24 17.23 5.71 -27.94
C LEU A 24 17.27 4.98 -26.59
N ILE A 25 17.64 3.70 -26.56
CA ILE A 25 17.75 2.93 -25.31
C ILE A 25 18.85 3.51 -24.42
N GLY A 26 19.99 3.91 -24.99
CA GLY A 26 21.06 4.58 -24.25
C GLY A 26 20.64 5.93 -23.65
N ILE A 27 19.91 6.74 -24.41
CA ILE A 27 19.38 8.04 -23.93
C ILE A 27 18.35 7.83 -22.81
N VAL A 28 17.41 6.90 -22.97
CA VAL A 28 16.40 6.62 -21.93
C VAL A 28 17.05 6.07 -20.66
N GLY A 29 18.01 5.14 -20.79
CA GLY A 29 18.75 4.60 -19.65
C GLY A 29 19.55 5.66 -18.89
N THR A 30 20.24 6.55 -19.61
CA THR A 30 21.00 7.65 -18.98
C THR A 30 20.09 8.65 -18.27
N VAL A 31 18.94 9.03 -18.85
CA VAL A 31 17.95 9.88 -18.19
C VAL A 31 17.43 9.23 -16.90
N PHE A 32 17.16 7.93 -16.94
CA PHE A 32 16.70 7.19 -15.76
C PHE A 32 17.74 7.17 -14.63
N VAL A 33 19.01 6.91 -14.96
CA VAL A 33 20.12 6.91 -13.98
C VAL A 33 20.32 8.30 -13.37
N VAL A 34 20.27 9.37 -14.17
CA VAL A 34 20.39 10.75 -13.66
C VAL A 34 19.22 11.11 -12.73
N ALA A 35 18.00 10.70 -13.08
CA ALA A 35 16.83 10.89 -12.22
C ALA A 35 16.96 10.13 -10.90
N TRP A 36 17.50 8.90 -10.93
CA TRP A 36 17.70 8.08 -9.72
C TRP A 36 18.85 8.59 -8.83
N LEU A 37 19.93 9.13 -9.40
CA LEU A 37 21.01 9.73 -8.60
C LEU A 37 20.63 11.11 -8.02
N GLY A 38 19.70 11.83 -8.66
CA GLY A 38 19.24 13.15 -8.22
C GLY A 38 18.24 13.12 -7.07
N GLN A 39 17.67 11.95 -6.72
CA GLN A 39 16.73 11.80 -5.62
C GLN A 39 17.49 11.79 -4.28
N SER A 40 18.03 12.94 -3.89
CA SER A 40 18.43 13.16 -2.51
C SER A 40 17.19 12.99 -1.63
N PRO A 41 17.17 12.07 -0.65
CA PRO A 41 16.13 12.09 0.36
C PRO A 41 16.19 13.47 1.04
N ALA A 42 15.06 14.15 1.15
CA ALA A 42 14.98 15.40 1.89
C ALA A 42 15.66 15.19 3.25
N PRO A 43 16.46 16.16 3.76
CA PRO A 43 16.95 16.07 5.12
C PRO A 43 15.73 15.88 6.01
N VAL A 44 15.68 14.74 6.70
CA VAL A 44 14.72 14.48 7.76
C VAL A 44 15.05 15.51 8.83
N GLY A 45 14.46 16.70 8.70
CA GLY A 45 14.37 17.64 9.79
C GLY A 45 13.69 16.87 10.91
N THR A 46 14.39 16.75 12.04
CA THR A 46 13.75 16.48 13.31
C THR A 46 12.54 17.40 13.39
N PRO A 47 11.30 16.89 13.53
CA PRO A 47 10.19 17.79 13.79
C PRO A 47 10.52 18.48 15.11
N ASP A 48 10.71 19.80 15.05
CA ASP A 48 10.46 20.64 16.21
C ASP A 48 9.12 20.20 16.82
N PRO A 49 9.01 20.06 18.15
CA PRO A 49 7.72 19.73 18.74
C PRO A 49 6.72 20.79 18.27
N PRO A 50 5.66 20.43 17.54
CA PRO A 50 4.68 21.41 17.15
C PRO A 50 4.11 21.98 18.44
N ALA A 51 4.24 23.28 18.62
CA ALA A 51 3.38 24.03 19.52
C ALA A 51 1.95 23.61 19.17
N VAL A 52 1.32 22.86 20.08
CA VAL A 52 -0.03 22.34 19.96
C VAL A 52 -0.95 23.54 19.80
N SER A 53 -1.20 23.90 18.55
CA SER A 53 -2.28 24.81 18.20
C SER A 53 -3.55 24.03 18.50
N SER A 54 -4.14 24.32 19.65
CA SER A 54 -5.47 23.88 20.06
C SER A 54 -6.51 24.40 19.08
N GLY A 55 -6.57 23.76 17.92
CA GLY A 55 -7.57 23.94 16.89
C GLY A 55 -8.20 22.59 16.61
N LEU A 56 -8.86 22.00 17.61
CA LEU A 56 -9.85 20.96 17.35
C LEU A 56 -10.95 21.65 16.54
N SER A 57 -10.82 21.52 15.23
CA SER A 57 -11.82 21.91 14.25
C SER A 57 -13.14 21.27 14.66
N SER A 58 -14.14 22.11 14.88
CA SER A 58 -15.53 21.79 15.20
C SER A 58 -16.23 21.07 14.05
N ALA A 59 -15.68 19.95 13.58
CA ALA A 59 -16.39 19.04 12.71
C ALA A 59 -17.46 18.32 13.55
N PRO A 60 -18.71 18.24 13.09
CA PRO A 60 -19.71 17.42 13.78
C PRO A 60 -19.17 16.00 13.83
N ALA A 61 -19.07 15.45 15.04
CA ALA A 61 -18.78 14.03 15.21
C ALA A 61 -19.81 13.24 14.42
N VAL A 62 -19.39 12.62 13.32
CA VAL A 62 -20.19 11.59 12.67
C VAL A 62 -20.57 10.59 13.76
N PRO A 63 -21.85 10.21 13.88
CA PRO A 63 -22.24 9.25 14.90
C PRO A 63 -21.43 7.98 14.67
N ALA A 64 -20.52 7.70 15.60
CA ALA A 64 -19.76 6.46 15.62
C ALA A 64 -20.76 5.31 15.69
N VAL A 65 -20.97 4.62 14.58
CA VAL A 65 -21.70 3.35 14.59
C VAL A 65 -20.74 2.33 15.22
N ALA A 66 -20.73 2.27 16.54
CA ALA A 66 -20.07 1.21 17.27
C ALA A 66 -20.68 -0.13 16.83
N ARG A 67 -19.86 -1.04 16.29
CA ARG A 67 -20.29 -2.35 15.79
C ARG A 67 -20.44 -3.39 16.90
N ARG A 68 -20.43 -2.96 18.18
CA ARG A 68 -20.87 -3.70 19.37
C ARG A 68 -20.07 -4.97 19.64
N GLU A 69 -18.77 -4.96 19.42
CA GLU A 69 -17.91 -5.94 20.07
C GLU A 69 -17.69 -5.54 21.54
N THR A 70 -17.95 -6.47 22.46
CA THR A 70 -17.85 -6.22 23.91
C THR A 70 -16.83 -7.14 24.59
N ARG A 71 -16.29 -8.11 23.87
CA ARG A 71 -15.27 -9.01 24.40
C ARG A 71 -13.93 -8.27 24.50
N PRO A 72 -13.11 -8.56 25.52
CA PRO A 72 -11.77 -8.01 25.61
C PRO A 72 -10.90 -8.54 24.48
N THR A 73 -9.96 -7.71 24.04
CA THR A 73 -8.90 -8.16 23.12
C THR A 73 -8.00 -9.18 23.81
N LEU A 74 -7.37 -10.04 23.01
CA LEU A 74 -6.36 -10.97 23.53
C LEU A 74 -5.14 -10.22 24.09
N ASP A 75 -4.49 -10.88 25.06
CA ASP A 75 -3.29 -10.34 25.70
C ASP A 75 -2.09 -10.28 24.73
N PRO A 76 -1.47 -9.11 24.50
CA PRO A 76 -0.28 -8.97 23.64
C PRO A 76 0.85 -9.92 24.01
N ALA A 77 0.97 -10.29 25.29
CA ALA A 77 2.00 -11.23 25.77
C ALA A 77 1.90 -12.63 25.13
N ARG A 78 0.78 -12.96 24.48
CA ARG A 78 0.59 -14.21 23.74
C ARG A 78 1.23 -14.21 22.36
N PHE A 79 1.72 -13.06 21.89
CA PHE A 79 2.23 -12.88 20.54
C PHE A 79 3.68 -12.41 20.55
N VAL A 80 4.34 -12.49 19.40
CA VAL A 80 5.70 -11.98 19.18
C VAL A 80 5.76 -11.02 17.99
N GLY A 81 6.77 -10.14 17.98
CA GLY A 81 7.03 -9.22 16.88
C GLY A 81 5.89 -8.23 16.63
N LYS A 82 5.52 -8.05 15.35
CA LYS A 82 4.48 -7.08 14.95
C LYS A 82 3.10 -7.41 15.52
N ALA A 83 2.79 -8.69 15.73
CA ALA A 83 1.52 -9.10 16.30
C ALA A 83 1.38 -8.62 17.75
N THR A 84 2.45 -8.67 18.57
CA THR A 84 2.47 -8.09 19.92
C THR A 84 2.08 -6.61 19.89
N LEU A 85 2.72 -5.83 19.01
CA LEU A 85 2.44 -4.40 18.88
C LEU A 85 1.01 -4.13 18.42
N ALA A 86 0.52 -4.88 17.44
CA ALA A 86 -0.85 -4.74 16.94
C ALA A 86 -1.89 -5.04 18.03
N HIS A 87 -1.70 -6.11 18.80
CA HIS A 87 -2.57 -6.44 19.93
C HIS A 87 -2.48 -5.42 21.08
N GLN A 88 -1.31 -4.80 21.29
CA GLN A 88 -1.16 -3.74 22.28
C GLN A 88 -1.98 -2.50 21.87
N VAL A 89 -1.84 -2.05 20.62
CA VAL A 89 -2.65 -0.93 20.10
C VAL A 89 -4.13 -1.26 20.17
N ALA A 90 -4.54 -2.48 19.82
CA ALA A 90 -5.94 -2.89 19.91
C ALA A 90 -6.53 -2.81 21.33
N ARG A 91 -5.71 -3.08 22.35
CA ARG A 91 -6.10 -2.89 23.76
C ARG A 91 -6.21 -1.41 24.13
N GLU A 92 -5.38 -0.55 23.56
CA GLU A 92 -5.33 0.89 23.85
C GLU A 92 -6.47 1.67 23.19
N ILE A 93 -6.92 1.26 22.00
CA ILE A 93 -7.95 1.97 21.21
C ILE A 93 -9.14 1.08 20.78
N PRO A 94 -9.78 0.33 21.69
CA PRO A 94 -10.82 -0.62 21.33
C PRO A 94 -12.02 0.05 20.64
N ASP A 95 -12.43 1.22 21.11
CA ASP A 95 -13.59 1.95 20.57
C ASP A 95 -13.38 2.39 19.12
N VAL A 96 -12.14 2.71 18.73
CA VAL A 96 -11.80 3.05 17.35
C VAL A 96 -11.89 1.80 16.49
N LEU A 97 -11.32 0.68 16.95
CA LEU A 97 -11.39 -0.58 16.20
C LEU A 97 -12.83 -1.12 16.08
N ASP A 98 -13.70 -0.84 17.05
CA ASP A 98 -15.10 -1.22 16.97
C ASP A 98 -15.91 -0.39 15.96
N GLN A 99 -15.41 0.77 15.56
CA GLN A 99 -16.02 1.59 14.50
C GLN A 99 -15.56 1.18 13.09
N LEU A 100 -14.48 0.40 13.01
CA LEU A 100 -13.87 0.02 11.74
C LEU A 100 -14.40 -1.33 11.23
N TYR A 101 -14.48 -1.43 9.90
CA TYR A 101 -14.74 -2.68 9.22
C TYR A 101 -13.48 -3.56 9.21
N CYS A 102 -13.62 -4.87 9.44
CA CYS A 102 -12.49 -5.80 9.33
C CYS A 102 -12.30 -6.21 7.86
N TYR A 103 -11.19 -5.79 7.25
CA TYR A 103 -10.90 -6.05 5.83
C TYR A 103 -10.70 -7.51 5.45
N CYS A 104 -10.63 -8.41 6.44
CA CYS A 104 -10.53 -9.85 6.23
C CYS A 104 -11.85 -10.47 5.72
N TYR A 105 -12.97 -9.75 5.76
CA TYR A 105 -14.32 -10.28 5.43
C TYR A 105 -14.72 -11.51 6.28
N CYS A 106 -14.16 -11.60 7.49
CA CYS A 106 -14.40 -12.67 8.45
C CYS A 106 -15.81 -12.64 9.06
N ASP A 107 -16.53 -11.52 8.90
CA ASP A 107 -17.93 -11.38 9.30
C ASP A 107 -18.83 -12.46 8.69
N LYS A 108 -18.50 -12.92 7.48
CA LYS A 108 -19.27 -13.93 6.74
C LYS A 108 -19.12 -15.36 7.26
N HIS A 109 -18.04 -15.67 7.98
CA HIS A 109 -17.67 -17.05 8.31
C HIS A 109 -17.33 -17.27 9.79
N LEU A 110 -16.88 -16.22 10.49
CA LEU A 110 -16.43 -16.28 11.89
C LEU A 110 -17.35 -15.49 12.83
N GLY A 111 -18.34 -14.77 12.29
CA GLY A 111 -19.29 -13.98 13.09
C GLY A 111 -18.68 -12.72 13.71
N HIS A 112 -17.52 -12.27 13.20
CA HIS A 112 -16.90 -11.02 13.62
C HIS A 112 -17.74 -9.81 13.22
N LYS A 113 -17.94 -8.90 14.16
CA LYS A 113 -18.81 -7.75 13.98
C LYS A 113 -18.04 -6.51 13.61
N SER A 114 -16.76 -6.41 13.94
CA SER A 114 -15.93 -5.23 13.72
C SER A 114 -14.47 -5.61 13.59
N LEU A 115 -13.59 -4.65 13.30
CA LEU A 115 -12.15 -4.90 13.38
C LEU A 115 -11.75 -5.29 14.81
N LEU A 116 -12.42 -4.78 15.84
CA LEU A 116 -12.17 -5.19 17.23
C LEU A 116 -12.42 -6.69 17.44
N SER A 117 -13.47 -7.27 16.84
CA SER A 117 -13.74 -8.72 16.93
C SER A 117 -12.53 -9.56 16.49
N CYS A 118 -11.81 -9.12 15.47
CA CYS A 118 -10.61 -9.80 14.93
C CYS A 118 -9.50 -9.94 16.00
N TYR A 119 -9.44 -9.04 16.99
CA TYR A 119 -8.46 -9.06 18.08
C TYR A 119 -8.91 -9.87 19.32
N THR A 120 -10.13 -10.40 19.35
CA THR A 120 -10.69 -11.11 20.52
C THR A 120 -10.43 -12.62 20.52
N ASP A 121 -10.11 -13.22 19.36
CA ASP A 121 -9.91 -14.67 19.21
C ASP A 121 -8.67 -15.07 18.39
N GLY A 122 -7.79 -14.11 18.10
CA GLY A 122 -6.45 -14.35 17.53
C GLY A 122 -6.39 -14.31 16.00
N HIS A 123 -7.51 -14.12 15.32
CA HIS A 123 -7.55 -13.96 13.87
C HIS A 123 -6.69 -12.79 13.38
N ALA A 124 -6.58 -11.71 14.16
CA ALA A 124 -5.71 -10.58 13.82
C ALA A 124 -4.20 -10.92 13.75
N ALA A 125 -3.80 -12.14 14.14
CA ALA A 125 -2.43 -12.61 14.12
C ALA A 125 -2.15 -13.71 13.08
N THR A 126 -3.11 -14.01 12.18
CA THR A 126 -2.95 -14.99 11.08
C THR A 126 -2.62 -14.30 9.77
#